data_AF-A0A4P7W2K7-F1
#
_entry.id   AF-A0A4P7W2K7-F1
#
_cell.length_a   1.000
_cell.length_b   1.000
_cell.length_c   1.000
_cell.angle_alpha   90.00
_cell.angle_beta   90.00
_cell.angle_gamma   90.00
#
_symmetry.space_group_name_H-M   'P 1'
#
loop_
_entity.id
_entity.type
_entity.pdbx_description
1 polymer ?
#
loop_
_entity_poly.entity_id
_entity_poly.type
_entity_poly.pdbx_seq_one_letter_code
_entity_poly.pdbx_strand_id
1 'polypeptide(L)'
;MPNLLSPLEACKVDLFAAEDELREKYPLALAERVLRLREMYNYWLANPSMKDRQLRDAIMSRYDVSQSTAYSDINIIHQLVPLLSQKSRDFHRARANEMFLETYAMAKARKDTKTMERVAASYAKYNRVDMEDEMTMPYDDIVIQPFCATLDVRVLGLEPIPDAYNYIARLTKELSRDFRDIDDVEFEEADLEEKQLFAPLSDGTDQPQG
;
A
#
# COMPACT_ATOMS: atom_id res chain seq x y z
N MET A 1 -1.99 -27.42 23.00
CA MET A 1 -0.64 -27.85 22.57
C MET A 1 -0.09 -26.75 21.68
N PRO A 2 0.95 -26.01 22.07
CA PRO A 2 1.56 -25.07 21.14
C PRO A 2 2.08 -25.88 19.95
N ASN A 3 1.63 -25.57 18.74
CA ASN A 3 2.13 -26.21 17.54
C ASN A 3 3.66 -26.08 17.55
N LEU A 4 4.37 -27.20 17.63
CA LEU A 4 5.80 -27.25 17.39
C LEU A 4 6.01 -27.06 15.89
N LEU A 5 5.74 -25.84 15.39
CA LEU A 5 6.10 -25.45 14.05
C LEU A 5 7.61 -25.67 13.91
N SER A 6 8.01 -26.25 12.78
CA SER A 6 9.42 -26.38 12.45
C SER A 6 10.08 -24.99 12.52
N PRO A 7 11.36 -24.85 12.94
CA PRO A 7 12.05 -23.56 12.98
C PRO A 7 11.95 -22.77 11.67
N LEU A 8 11.90 -23.48 10.54
CA LEU A 8 11.67 -22.89 9.22
C LEU A 8 10.28 -22.28 9.07
N GLU A 9 9.23 -22.96 9.55
CA GLU A 9 7.85 -22.49 9.45
C GLU A 9 7.61 -21.28 10.37
N ALA A 10 8.17 -21.31 11.58
CA ALA A 10 8.16 -20.14 12.47
C ALA A 10 8.83 -18.92 11.80
N CYS A 11 9.98 -19.12 11.14
CA CYS A 11 10.64 -18.05 10.39
C CYS A 11 9.83 -17.59 9.17
N LYS A 12 9.05 -18.45 8.51
CA LYS A 12 8.23 -18.01 7.35
C LYS A 12 7.09 -17.07 7.77
N VAL A 13 6.57 -17.24 8.98
CA VAL A 13 5.39 -16.51 9.47
C VAL A 13 5.80 -15.26 10.26
N ASP A 14 6.76 -15.38 11.18
CA ASP A 14 7.02 -14.37 12.20
C ASP A 14 8.48 -13.84 12.21
N LEU A 15 9.24 -13.93 11.11
CA LEU A 15 10.67 -13.50 11.08
C LEU A 15 10.89 -12.06 11.58
N PHE A 16 9.92 -11.17 11.31
CA PHE A 16 10.00 -9.74 11.64
C PHE A 16 9.02 -9.32 12.74
N ALA A 17 8.38 -10.27 13.42
CA ALA A 17 7.51 -9.99 14.56
C ALA A 17 8.32 -9.35 15.72
N ALA A 18 7.61 -8.75 16.68
CA ALA A 18 8.24 -8.18 17.87
C ALA A 18 8.83 -9.30 18.75
N GLU A 19 9.88 -8.97 19.50
CA GLU A 19 10.53 -9.94 20.39
C GLU A 19 9.58 -10.48 21.48
N ASP A 20 8.74 -9.60 22.04
CA ASP A 20 7.77 -9.97 23.07
C ASP A 20 6.73 -10.97 22.53
N GLU A 21 6.23 -10.74 21.32
CA GLU A 21 5.27 -11.64 20.64
C GLU A 21 5.89 -13.01 20.36
N LEU A 22 7.18 -13.06 19.99
CA LEU A 22 7.88 -14.32 19.74
C LEU A 22 8.08 -15.14 21.02
N ARG A 23 8.38 -14.47 22.14
CA ARG A 23 8.59 -15.12 23.44
C ARG A 23 7.28 -15.65 24.05
N GLU A 24 6.15 -15.01 23.76
CA GLU A 24 4.83 -15.50 24.17
C GLU A 24 4.34 -16.68 23.31
N LYS A 25 4.60 -16.63 21.99
CA LYS A 25 4.08 -17.60 21.02
C LYS A 25 4.88 -18.89 20.94
N TYR A 26 6.20 -18.83 21.18
CA TYR A 26 7.12 -19.94 20.99
C TYR A 26 7.94 -20.27 22.26
N PRO A 27 8.43 -21.52 22.41
CA PRO A 27 9.40 -21.85 23.45
C PRO A 27 10.65 -20.97 23.34
N LEU A 28 11.25 -20.59 24.48
CA LEU A 28 12.38 -19.66 24.55
C LEU A 28 13.53 -20.01 23.57
N ALA A 29 13.95 -21.28 23.54
CA ALA A 29 15.01 -21.74 22.65
C ALA A 29 14.68 -21.58 21.15
N LEU A 30 13.39 -21.66 20.78
CA LEU A 30 12.95 -21.46 19.40
C LEU A 30 12.85 -19.95 19.09
N ALA A 31 12.32 -19.15 20.02
CA ALA A 31 12.28 -17.69 19.88
C ALA A 31 13.68 -17.08 19.71
N GLU A 32 14.64 -17.46 20.56
CA GLU A 32 16.05 -17.04 20.45
C GLU A 32 16.68 -17.45 19.12
N ARG A 33 16.36 -18.65 18.63
CA ARG A 33 16.83 -19.12 17.32
C ARG A 33 16.24 -18.29 16.17
N VAL A 34 14.97 -17.90 16.23
CA VAL A 34 14.34 -17.03 15.23
C VAL A 34 14.97 -15.63 15.25
N LEU A 35 15.23 -15.07 16.44
CA LEU A 35 15.91 -13.77 16.57
C LEU A 35 17.33 -13.81 16.00
N ARG A 36 18.08 -14.89 16.29
CA ARG A 36 19.40 -15.13 15.68
C ARG A 36 19.31 -15.19 14.16
N LEU A 37 18.36 -15.96 13.62
CA LEU A 37 18.16 -16.08 12.17
C LEU A 37 17.78 -14.75 11.54
N ARG A 38 16.97 -13.92 12.20
CA ARG A 38 16.61 -12.57 11.77
C ARG A 38 17.83 -11.65 11.69
N GLU A 39 18.66 -11.61 12.74
CA GLU A 39 19.84 -10.76 12.75
C GLU A 39 20.84 -11.20 11.67
N MET A 40 21.07 -12.52 11.56
CA MET A 40 22.00 -13.06 10.57
C MET A 40 21.49 -12.93 9.13
N TYR A 41 20.18 -13.00 8.94
CA TYR A 41 19.53 -12.68 7.67
C TYR A 41 19.77 -11.22 7.28
N ASN A 42 19.56 -10.27 8.20
CA ASN A 42 19.84 -8.84 7.95
C ASN A 42 21.33 -8.58 7.70
N TYR A 43 22.20 -9.28 8.43
CA TYR A 43 23.65 -9.18 8.26
C TYR A 43 24.10 -9.70 6.88
N TRP A 44 23.50 -10.80 6.41
CA TRP A 44 23.73 -11.32 5.07
C TRP A 44 23.16 -10.40 3.98
N LEU A 45 21.98 -9.82 4.21
CA LEU A 45 21.37 -8.85 3.31
C LEU A 45 22.21 -7.56 3.19
N ALA A 46 22.84 -7.13 4.29
CA ALA A 46 23.76 -5.99 4.30
C ALA A 46 25.13 -6.31 3.65
N ASN A 47 25.49 -7.59 3.54
CA ASN A 47 26.76 -8.03 2.95
C ASN A 47 26.53 -9.22 1.98
N PRO A 48 25.84 -9.03 0.84
CA PRO A 48 25.43 -10.18 0.02
C PRO A 48 26.58 -10.87 -0.75
N SER A 49 27.76 -10.24 -0.82
CA SER A 49 29.03 -10.85 -1.29
C SER A 49 29.69 -11.80 -0.28
N MET A 50 29.17 -11.86 0.95
CA MET A 50 29.70 -12.72 2.00
C MET A 50 29.51 -14.21 1.67
N LYS A 51 30.59 -14.98 1.80
CA LYS A 51 30.56 -16.43 1.57
C LYS A 51 30.00 -17.17 2.79
N ASP A 52 29.41 -18.34 2.58
CA ASP A 52 28.88 -19.22 3.65
C ASP A 52 29.89 -19.48 4.78
N ARG A 53 31.19 -19.58 4.45
CA ARG A 53 32.26 -19.73 5.45
C ARG A 53 32.36 -18.53 6.38
N GLN A 54 32.30 -17.32 5.82
CA GLN A 54 32.35 -16.08 6.60
C GLN A 54 31.07 -15.91 7.41
N LEU A 55 29.92 -16.27 6.83
CA LEU A 55 28.64 -16.24 7.52
C LEU A 55 28.63 -17.21 8.71
N ARG A 56 29.13 -18.43 8.54
CA ARG A 56 29.32 -19.40 9.63
C ARG A 56 30.20 -18.85 10.74
N ASP A 57 31.36 -18.29 10.40
CA ASP A 57 32.30 -17.74 11.38
C ASP A 57 31.67 -16.55 12.15
N ALA A 58 30.83 -15.75 11.48
CA ALA A 58 30.04 -14.69 12.12
C ALA A 58 28.96 -15.24 13.07
N ILE A 59 28.25 -16.31 12.69
CA ILE A 59 27.24 -16.96 13.55
C ILE A 59 27.91 -17.55 14.81
N MET A 60 29.02 -18.26 14.62
CA MET A 60 29.76 -18.89 15.72
C MET A 60 30.33 -17.85 16.68
N SER A 61 30.88 -16.75 16.18
CA SER A 61 31.47 -15.70 17.03
C SER A 61 30.43 -14.87 17.79
N ARG A 62 29.23 -14.65 17.24
CA ARG A 62 28.19 -13.84 17.89
C ARG A 62 27.36 -14.60 18.92
N TYR A 63 27.05 -15.88 18.65
CA TYR A 63 26.08 -16.65 19.44
C TYR A 63 26.67 -17.90 20.10
N ASP A 64 27.97 -18.13 20.00
CA ASP A 64 28.69 -19.27 20.58
C ASP A 64 28.03 -20.63 20.27
N VAL A 65 27.57 -20.80 19.02
CA VAL A 65 26.92 -22.03 18.57
C VAL A 65 27.91 -22.98 17.89
N SER A 66 27.60 -24.27 17.97
CA SER A 66 28.38 -25.30 17.28
C SER A 66 28.36 -25.12 15.76
N GLN A 67 29.40 -25.63 15.11
CA GLN A 67 29.55 -25.57 13.65
C GLN A 67 28.36 -26.22 12.91
N SER A 68 27.83 -27.33 13.41
CA SER A 68 26.69 -28.02 12.80
C SER A 68 25.40 -27.19 12.89
N THR A 69 25.18 -26.51 14.02
CA THR A 69 24.05 -25.60 14.22
C THR A 69 24.15 -24.41 13.27
N ALA A 70 25.34 -23.81 13.11
CA ALA A 70 25.56 -22.69 12.20
C ALA A 70 25.22 -23.06 10.73
N TYR A 71 25.65 -24.24 10.25
CA TYR A 71 25.28 -24.70 8.92
C TYR A 71 23.77 -25.02 8.77
N SER A 72 23.13 -25.54 9.82
CA SER A 72 21.67 -25.72 9.82
C SER A 72 20.96 -24.37 9.69
N ASP A 73 21.43 -23.34 10.36
CA ASP A 73 20.87 -21.99 10.31
C ASP A 73 21.11 -21.33 8.95
N ILE A 74 22.30 -21.48 8.36
CA ILE A 74 22.59 -21.01 6.99
C ILE A 74 21.64 -21.66 5.97
N ASN A 75 21.37 -22.96 6.10
CA ASN A 75 20.42 -23.64 5.21
C ASN A 75 19.00 -23.06 5.34
N ILE A 76 18.56 -22.71 6.56
CA ILE A 76 17.27 -22.04 6.78
C ILE A 76 17.28 -20.65 6.15
N ILE A 77 18.34 -19.85 6.34
CA ILE A 77 18.50 -18.53 5.73
C ILE A 77 18.40 -18.63 4.19
N HIS A 78 19.13 -19.57 3.57
CA HIS A 78 19.07 -19.79 2.13
C HIS A 78 17.68 -20.22 1.62
N GLN A 79 16.87 -20.88 2.45
CA GLN A 79 15.49 -21.22 2.09
C GLN A 79 14.52 -20.03 2.24
N LEU A 80 14.80 -19.11 3.17
CA LEU A 80 13.99 -17.90 3.39
C LEU A 80 14.26 -16.83 2.32
N VAL A 81 15.49 -16.76 1.81
CA VAL A 81 15.90 -15.74 0.82
C VAL A 81 15.05 -15.77 -0.46
N PRO A 82 14.83 -16.91 -1.16
CA PRO A 82 14.00 -16.96 -2.35
C PRO A 82 12.54 -16.57 -2.10
N LEU A 83 11.99 -16.94 -0.93
CA LEU A 83 10.59 -16.69 -0.59
C LEU A 83 10.31 -15.20 -0.33
N LEU A 84 11.29 -14.46 0.20
CA LEU A 84 11.23 -13.01 0.34
C LEU A 84 11.76 -12.24 -0.89
N SER A 85 12.66 -12.84 -1.67
CA SER A 85 13.14 -12.32 -2.96
C SER A 85 12.00 -12.26 -3.98
N GLN A 86 11.11 -13.24 -4.02
CA GLN A 86 9.92 -13.21 -4.89
C GLN A 86 9.00 -12.02 -4.58
N LYS A 87 9.06 -11.47 -3.36
CA LYS A 87 8.25 -10.31 -2.96
C LYS A 87 8.97 -8.95 -3.06
N SER A 88 10.31 -8.92 -3.13
CA SER A 88 11.06 -7.65 -3.09
C SER A 88 11.87 -7.38 -4.37
N ARG A 89 11.39 -6.41 -5.15
CA ARG A 89 12.10 -5.83 -6.30
C ARG A 89 13.50 -5.34 -5.91
N ASP A 90 13.64 -4.84 -4.68
CA ASP A 90 14.87 -4.22 -4.20
C ASP A 90 15.98 -5.25 -3.93
N PHE A 91 15.63 -6.48 -3.54
CA PHE A 91 16.61 -7.57 -3.41
C PHE A 91 17.27 -7.88 -4.76
N HIS A 92 16.47 -7.98 -5.83
CA HIS A 92 16.99 -8.21 -7.18
C HIS A 92 17.86 -7.04 -7.67
N ARG A 93 17.51 -5.79 -7.31
CA ARG A 93 18.33 -4.61 -7.61
C ARG A 93 19.68 -4.68 -6.89
N ALA A 94 19.69 -4.98 -5.59
CA ALA A 94 20.91 -5.12 -4.81
C ALA A 94 21.82 -6.22 -5.38
N ARG A 95 21.24 -7.38 -5.73
CA ARG A 95 22.01 -8.49 -6.30
C ARG A 95 22.60 -8.17 -7.68
N ALA A 96 21.83 -7.50 -8.54
CA ALA A 96 22.32 -7.05 -9.84
C ALA A 96 23.50 -6.07 -9.68
N ASN A 97 23.44 -5.18 -8.68
CA ASN A 97 24.52 -4.24 -8.39
C ASN A 97 25.82 -4.93 -8.00
N GLU A 98 25.77 -5.98 -7.17
CA GLU A 98 26.97 -6.77 -6.86
C GLU A 98 27.57 -7.43 -8.10
N MET A 99 26.73 -8.04 -8.95
CA MET A 99 27.19 -8.66 -10.19
C MET A 99 27.85 -7.62 -11.11
N PHE A 100 27.31 -6.40 -11.19
CA PHE A 100 27.93 -5.31 -11.93
C PHE A 100 29.28 -4.90 -11.32
N LEU A 101 29.40 -4.82 -10.00
CA LEU A 101 30.67 -4.49 -9.34
C LEU A 101 31.74 -5.56 -9.56
N GLU A 102 31.38 -6.84 -9.43
CA GLU A 102 32.29 -7.96 -9.67
C GLU A 102 32.75 -8.02 -11.14
N THR A 103 31.81 -7.86 -12.08
CA THR A 103 32.13 -7.84 -13.52
C THR A 103 32.99 -6.64 -13.89
N TYR A 104 32.76 -5.48 -13.29
CA TYR A 104 33.61 -4.31 -13.45
C TYR A 104 35.03 -4.55 -12.90
N ALA A 105 35.16 -5.17 -11.73
CA ALA A 105 36.46 -5.52 -11.14
C ALA A 105 37.24 -6.52 -12.03
N MET A 106 36.56 -7.55 -12.56
CA MET A 106 37.16 -8.50 -13.51
C MET A 106 37.57 -7.84 -14.82
N ALA A 107 36.73 -6.96 -15.37
CA ALA A 107 37.04 -6.20 -16.58
C ALA A 107 38.23 -5.26 -16.36
N LYS A 108 38.28 -4.58 -15.21
CA LYS A 108 39.41 -3.72 -14.79
C LYS A 108 40.72 -4.52 -14.71
N ALA A 109 40.70 -5.71 -14.14
CA ALA A 109 41.88 -6.58 -14.08
C ALA A 109 42.38 -7.00 -15.48
N ARG A 110 41.45 -7.25 -16.42
CA ARG A 110 41.75 -7.60 -17.81
C ARG A 110 42.00 -6.38 -18.72
N LYS A 111 41.87 -5.15 -18.20
CA LYS A 111 41.94 -3.88 -18.95
C LYS A 111 40.97 -3.83 -20.14
N ASP A 112 39.84 -4.53 -20.06
CA ASP A 112 38.83 -4.53 -21.12
C ASP A 112 37.89 -3.33 -20.97
N THR A 113 38.17 -2.27 -21.72
CA THR A 113 37.42 -1.01 -21.67
C THR A 113 36.00 -1.14 -22.20
N LYS A 114 35.74 -2.06 -23.15
CA LYS A 114 34.39 -2.26 -23.72
C LYS A 114 33.46 -2.90 -22.70
N THR A 115 33.93 -3.91 -21.98
CA THR A 115 33.14 -4.57 -20.94
C THR A 115 32.91 -3.63 -19.74
N MET A 116 33.88 -2.76 -19.41
CA MET A 116 33.70 -1.74 -18.37
C MET A 116 32.58 -0.74 -18.71
N GLU A 117 32.56 -0.23 -19.94
CA GLU A 117 31.53 0.74 -20.39
C GLU A 117 30.13 0.13 -20.35
N ARG A 118 29.97 -1.10 -20.85
CA ARG A 118 28.68 -1.82 -20.83
C ARG A 118 28.13 -2.07 -19.44
N VAL A 119 29.00 -2.44 -18.50
CA VAL A 119 28.61 -2.68 -17.10
C VAL A 119 28.20 -1.37 -16.43
N ALA A 120 28.95 -0.29 -16.66
CA ALA A 120 28.61 1.03 -16.14
C ALA A 120 27.26 1.56 -16.69
N ALA A 121 27.03 1.41 -17.99
CA ALA A 121 25.76 1.78 -18.63
C ALA A 121 24.57 0.95 -18.09
N SER A 122 24.79 -0.36 -17.89
CA SER A 122 23.77 -1.24 -17.32
C SER A 122 23.45 -0.84 -15.87
N TYR A 123 24.48 -0.58 -15.06
CA TYR A 123 24.33 -0.12 -13.67
C TYR A 123 23.52 1.18 -13.58
N ALA A 124 23.84 2.18 -14.42
CA ALA A 124 23.11 3.44 -14.45
C ALA A 124 21.62 3.25 -14.82
N LYS A 125 21.35 2.42 -15.85
CA LYS A 125 19.98 2.14 -16.32
C LYS A 125 19.13 1.43 -15.26
N TYR A 126 19.65 0.39 -14.60
CA TYR A 126 18.88 -0.41 -13.66
C TYR A 126 18.65 0.29 -12.31
N ASN A 127 19.55 1.19 -11.92
CA ASN A 127 19.37 2.04 -10.74
C ASN A 127 18.63 3.34 -11.04
N ARG A 128 18.27 3.61 -12.30
CA ARG A 128 17.60 4.85 -12.74
C ARG A 128 18.35 6.10 -12.32
N VAL A 129 19.68 6.06 -12.40
CA VAL A 129 20.56 7.18 -12.02
C VAL A 129 20.33 8.41 -12.92
N ASP A 130 19.71 8.23 -14.10
CA ASP A 130 19.36 9.35 -14.98
C ASP A 130 18.04 10.05 -14.62
N MET A 131 17.23 9.46 -13.74
CA MET A 131 15.98 10.06 -13.29
C MET A 131 16.26 10.94 -12.08
N GLU A 132 15.58 12.08 -12.00
CA GLU A 132 15.57 12.88 -10.78
C GLU A 132 14.96 12.04 -9.65
N ASP A 133 15.57 12.11 -8.46
CA ASP A 133 15.06 11.41 -7.29
C ASP A 133 13.60 11.81 -7.07
N GLU A 134 12.73 10.81 -6.92
CA GLU A 134 11.29 11.01 -6.74
C GLU A 134 11.11 11.81 -5.45
N MET A 135 10.80 13.09 -5.60
CA MET A 135 10.66 14.03 -4.49
C MET A 135 9.62 13.44 -3.54
N THR A 136 10.05 13.10 -2.33
CA THR A 136 9.18 12.44 -1.36
C THR A 136 8.12 13.46 -0.96
N MET A 137 6.92 13.35 -1.54
CA MET A 137 5.83 14.27 -1.23
C MET A 137 5.48 14.08 0.25
N PRO A 138 5.50 15.14 1.07
CA PRO A 138 5.20 15.03 2.49
C PRO A 138 3.68 14.91 2.65
N TYR A 139 3.16 13.71 2.41
CA TYR A 139 1.72 13.43 2.55
C TYR A 139 1.24 13.62 3.99
N ASP A 140 2.13 13.52 4.97
CA ASP A 140 1.86 13.78 6.38
C ASP A 140 1.54 15.26 6.67
N ASP A 141 1.96 16.18 5.79
CA ASP A 141 1.66 17.61 5.89
C ASP A 141 0.29 17.96 5.30
N ILE A 142 -0.42 17.00 4.68
CA ILE A 142 -1.74 17.25 4.08
C ILE A 142 -2.80 17.28 5.18
N VAL A 143 -3.16 18.50 5.59
CA VAL A 143 -4.28 18.73 6.51
C VAL A 143 -5.61 18.60 5.77
N ILE A 144 -6.55 17.85 6.33
CA ILE A 144 -7.92 17.75 5.82
C ILE A 144 -8.58 19.12 5.90
N GLN A 145 -9.16 19.60 4.79
CA GLN A 145 -9.92 20.84 4.81
C GLN A 145 -11.22 20.66 5.63
N PRO A 146 -11.48 21.49 6.66
CA PRO A 146 -12.69 21.39 7.45
C PRO A 146 -13.85 22.06 6.72
N PHE A 147 -14.50 21.35 5.79
CA PHE A 147 -15.75 21.83 5.21
C PHE A 147 -16.86 21.77 6.28
N CYS A 148 -17.31 22.92 6.76
CA CYS A 148 -18.50 23.03 7.60
C CYS A 148 -19.62 23.71 6.81
N ALA A 149 -20.79 23.07 6.76
CA ALA A 149 -21.98 23.73 6.25
C ALA A 149 -22.35 24.86 7.24
N THR A 150 -22.36 26.10 6.76
CA THR A 150 -22.76 27.26 7.55
C THR A 150 -23.96 27.93 6.92
N LEU A 151 -24.87 28.42 7.76
CA LEU A 151 -26.03 29.22 7.33
C LEU A 151 -25.70 30.73 7.27
N ASP A 152 -24.49 31.12 7.68
CA ASP A 152 -24.04 32.50 7.61
C ASP A 152 -23.63 32.89 6.18
N VAL A 153 -24.46 33.73 5.56
CA VAL A 153 -24.27 34.25 4.20
C VAL A 153 -23.03 35.16 4.09
N ARG A 154 -22.49 35.65 5.21
CA ARG A 154 -21.26 36.46 5.24
C ARG A 154 -20.03 35.69 4.79
N VAL A 155 -20.05 34.36 4.89
CA VAL A 155 -18.98 33.50 4.35
C VAL A 155 -18.86 33.63 2.83
N LEU A 156 -19.95 34.03 2.15
CA LEU A 156 -19.97 34.33 0.71
C LEU A 156 -19.67 35.81 0.40
N GLY A 157 -19.35 36.63 1.41
CA GLY A 157 -19.13 38.07 1.26
C GLY A 157 -20.41 38.89 1.08
N LEU A 158 -21.58 38.33 1.38
CA LEU A 158 -22.88 39.00 1.26
C LEU A 158 -23.32 39.59 2.60
N GLU A 159 -23.94 40.77 2.55
CA GLU A 159 -24.57 41.37 3.73
C GLU A 159 -25.90 40.66 4.04
N PRO A 160 -26.14 40.21 5.28
CA PRO A 160 -27.39 39.55 5.64
C PRO A 160 -28.55 40.54 5.60
N ILE A 161 -29.66 40.13 4.99
CA ILE A 161 -30.90 40.90 4.99
C ILE A 161 -31.42 40.97 6.44
N PRO A 162 -31.58 42.16 7.01
CA PRO A 162 -32.16 42.30 8.34
C PRO A 162 -33.61 41.83 8.31
N ASP A 163 -33.96 40.96 9.27
CA ASP A 163 -35.32 40.46 9.47
C ASP A 163 -35.92 39.74 8.24
N ALA A 164 -35.15 38.77 7.72
CA ALA A 164 -35.43 38.06 6.47
C ALA A 164 -36.85 37.46 6.40
N TYR A 165 -37.40 36.94 7.50
CA TYR A 165 -38.75 36.36 7.51
C TYR A 165 -39.85 37.39 7.24
N ASN A 166 -39.73 38.58 7.84
CA ASN A 166 -40.68 39.66 7.61
C ASN A 166 -40.53 40.23 6.19
N TYR A 167 -39.30 40.27 5.68
CA TYR A 167 -39.05 40.64 4.29
C TYR A 167 -39.69 39.67 3.31
N ILE A 168 -39.53 38.35 3.53
CA ILE A 168 -40.18 37.30 2.72
C ILE A 168 -41.69 37.45 2.77
N ALA A 169 -42.30 37.52 3.96
CA ALA A 169 -43.75 37.64 4.10
C ALA A 169 -44.32 38.89 3.38
N ARG A 170 -43.60 40.02 3.44
CA ARG A 170 -43.97 41.24 2.72
C ARG A 170 -43.91 41.03 1.21
N LEU A 171 -42.81 40.45 0.72
CA LEU A 171 -42.60 40.20 -0.71
C LEU A 171 -43.66 39.23 -1.24
N THR A 172 -43.89 38.10 -0.56
CA THR A 172 -44.91 37.12 -0.92
C THR A 172 -46.26 37.80 -1.06
N LYS A 173 -46.66 38.64 -0.09
CA LYS A 173 -47.93 39.38 -0.15
C LYS A 173 -48.01 40.38 -1.30
N GLU A 174 -46.92 41.09 -1.60
CA GLU A 174 -46.85 42.02 -2.75
C GLU A 174 -46.96 41.26 -4.08
N LEU A 175 -46.19 40.19 -4.26
CA LEU A 175 -46.21 39.34 -5.45
C LEU A 175 -47.56 38.63 -5.66
N SER A 176 -48.17 38.08 -4.62
CA SER A 176 -49.51 37.46 -4.70
C SER A 176 -50.62 38.46 -5.05
N ARG A 177 -50.41 39.75 -4.77
CA ARG A 177 -51.37 40.81 -5.14
C ARG A 177 -51.27 41.17 -6.61
N ASP A 178 -50.05 41.25 -7.13
CA ASP A 178 -49.77 41.66 -8.51
C ASP A 178 -49.99 40.50 -9.50
N PHE A 179 -49.74 39.26 -9.08
CA PHE A 179 -49.91 38.06 -9.88
C PHE A 179 -50.96 37.15 -9.25
N ARG A 180 -52.22 37.39 -9.61
CA ARG A 180 -53.40 36.73 -9.05
C ARG A 180 -53.54 35.25 -9.41
N ASP A 181 -52.74 34.78 -10.36
CA ASP A 181 -52.72 33.41 -10.86
C ASP A 181 -51.63 32.56 -10.18
N ILE A 182 -50.90 33.12 -9.21
CA ILE A 182 -49.88 32.41 -8.43
C ILE A 182 -50.54 31.91 -7.13
N ASP A 183 -50.87 30.62 -7.11
CA ASP A 183 -51.30 29.92 -5.91
C ASP A 183 -50.08 29.28 -5.22
N ASP A 184 -49.97 29.48 -3.91
CA ASP A 184 -49.00 28.79 -3.07
C ASP A 184 -49.51 27.37 -2.80
N VAL A 185 -48.98 26.39 -3.53
CA VAL A 185 -49.35 24.98 -3.41
C VAL A 185 -48.41 24.27 -2.45
N GLU A 186 -48.98 23.59 -1.45
CA GLU A 186 -48.23 22.64 -0.64
C GLU A 186 -47.76 21.46 -1.51
N PHE A 187 -46.71 20.77 -1.08
CA PHE A 187 -46.15 19.63 -1.82
C PHE A 187 -47.23 18.56 -2.05
N GLU A 188 -47.60 18.35 -3.31
CA GLU A 188 -48.40 17.21 -3.75
C GLU A 188 -47.49 16.17 -4.42
N GLU A 189 -47.65 14.90 -4.05
CA GLU A 189 -46.99 13.80 -4.77
C GLU A 189 -47.50 13.81 -6.22
N ALA A 190 -46.57 13.77 -7.18
CA ALA A 190 -46.91 13.79 -8.59
C ALA A 190 -47.79 12.57 -8.94
N ASP A 191 -49.06 12.80 -9.30
CA ASP A 191 -49.91 11.77 -9.87
C ASP A 191 -49.48 11.53 -11.32
N LEU A 192 -48.47 10.67 -11.48
CA LEU A 192 -47.82 10.38 -12.76
C LEU A 192 -48.70 9.55 -13.70
N GLU A 193 -49.93 9.20 -13.30
CA GLU A 193 -50.90 8.36 -14.03
C GLU A 193 -50.23 7.16 -14.74
N GLU A 194 -49.19 6.57 -14.14
CA GLU A 194 -48.29 5.62 -14.81
C GLU A 194 -49.06 4.40 -15.35
N LYS A 195 -50.14 4.02 -14.67
CA LYS A 195 -51.00 2.89 -15.06
C LYS A 195 -51.77 3.14 -16.36
N GLN A 196 -52.07 4.40 -16.70
CA GLN A 196 -52.72 4.76 -17.97
C GLN A 196 -51.68 4.96 -19.08
N LEU A 197 -50.57 5.61 -18.77
CA LEU A 197 -49.49 5.89 -19.73
C LEU A 197 -48.74 4.63 -20.18
N PHE A 198 -48.60 3.63 -19.31
CA PHE A 198 -47.92 2.36 -19.61
C PHE A 198 -48.87 1.16 -19.67
N ALA A 199 -50.17 1.39 -19.92
CA ALA A 199 -51.09 0.29 -20.19
C ALA A 199 -50.61 -0.47 -21.45
N PRO A 200 -50.51 -1.82 -21.41
CA PRO A 200 -50.16 -2.59 -22.60
C PRO A 200 -51.22 -2.36 -23.68
N LEU A 201 -50.78 -2.08 -24.92
CA LEU A 201 -51.70 -2.03 -26.06
C LEU A 201 -52.42 -3.38 -26.15
N SER A 202 -53.74 -3.38 -26.05
CA SER A 202 -54.54 -4.56 -26.33
C SER A 202 -54.54 -4.80 -27.85
N ASP A 203 -53.58 -5.59 -28.34
CA ASP A 203 -53.65 -6.14 -29.68
C ASP A 203 -54.86 -7.09 -29.73
N GLY A 204 -55.86 -6.72 -30.53
CA GLY A 204 -57.15 -7.41 -30.65
C GLY A 204 -57.08 -8.76 -31.36
N THR A 205 -56.26 -9.69 -30.88
CA THR A 205 -56.20 -11.08 -31.37
C THR A 205 -56.09 -12.06 -30.21
N ASP A 206 -57.20 -12.29 -29.51
CA ASP A 206 -57.48 -13.54 -28.81
C ASP A 206 -59.01 -13.69 -28.69
N GLN A 207 -59.66 -14.01 -29.82
CA GLN A 207 -60.95 -14.70 -29.77
C GLN A 207 -60.67 -16.20 -29.70
N PRO A 208 -61.10 -16.92 -28.66
CA PRO A 208 -61.00 -18.37 -28.62
C PRO A 208 -61.92 -18.99 -29.68
N GLN A 209 -61.33 -19.77 -30.59
CA GLN A 209 -62.05 -20.61 -31.56
C GLN A 209 -62.85 -21.69 -30.80
N GLY A 210 -64.16 -21.73 -31.07
CA GLY A 210 -65.00 -22.91 -30.84
C GLY A 210 -64.92 -23.87 -32.02
#